data_AF-A0A847S4N3-F1
#
_entry.id   AF-A0A847S4N3-F1
#
_cell.length_a   1.000
_cell.length_b   1.000
_cell.length_c   1.000
_cell.angle_alpha   90.00
_cell.angle_beta   90.00
_cell.angle_gamma   90.00
#
_symmetry.space_group_name_H-M   'P 1'
#
loop_
_entity.id
_entity.type
_entity.pdbx_description
1 polymer ?
#
loop_
_entity_poly.entity_id
_entity_poly.type
_entity_poly.pdbx_seq_one_letter_code
_entity_poly.pdbx_strand_id
1 'polypeptide(L)'
;MQTSEYDSAPTRATAWFWVPGLFITFLLANSVLGARLREGQWHDPVNLTGSQTIIFGWCFLVWLVAAYAVQTHYVPRWLKLAGTLCIAAMVSVAFYYLSPFEDFPLAPIRQQPLGRALFRLSYRGVLVGIFVYPVVYYLAAARKLAAEKLKVEKQERALLQIRATRLEALLAERTAALEKTTAELEQARQQLAENNASNKS
;
A
#
# COMPACT_ATOMS: atom_id res chain seq x y z
N MET A 1 -28.45 7.35 -14.21
CA MET A 1 -28.38 6.68 -12.89
C MET A 1 -28.18 5.20 -13.17
N GLN A 2 -26.92 4.76 -13.27
CA GLN A 2 -26.55 3.37 -13.47
C GLN A 2 -25.70 2.97 -12.28
N THR A 3 -26.34 2.25 -11.36
CA THR A 3 -25.69 1.50 -10.30
C THR A 3 -25.42 0.09 -10.80
N SER A 4 -24.36 -0.50 -10.25
CA SER A 4 -24.03 -1.93 -10.29
C SER A 4 -23.06 -2.37 -11.38
N GLU A 5 -21.78 -2.30 -11.06
CA GLU A 5 -20.90 -3.44 -11.32
C GLU A 5 -20.05 -3.70 -10.07
N TYR A 6 -20.39 -4.81 -9.41
CA TYR A 6 -19.74 -5.34 -8.21
C TYR A 6 -18.39 -5.94 -8.60
N ASP A 7 -17.37 -5.11 -8.72
CA ASP A 7 -16.00 -5.57 -8.93
C ASP A 7 -15.41 -5.99 -7.57
N SER A 8 -15.84 -7.16 -7.10
CA SER A 8 -15.53 -7.75 -5.79
C SER A 8 -14.29 -8.64 -5.80
N ALA A 9 -13.35 -8.37 -6.71
CA ALA A 9 -11.99 -8.88 -6.60
C ALA A 9 -11.12 -7.81 -5.91
N PRO A 10 -10.22 -8.18 -4.97
CA PRO A 10 -9.25 -7.23 -4.44
C PRO A 10 -8.34 -6.76 -5.58
N THR A 11 -8.65 -5.61 -6.17
CA THR A 11 -7.75 -4.91 -7.08
C THR A 11 -6.37 -4.79 -6.40
N ARG A 12 -5.27 -4.78 -7.18
CA ARG A 12 -3.91 -4.57 -6.64
C ARG A 12 -3.83 -3.35 -5.69
N ALA A 13 -4.76 -2.40 -5.83
CA ALA A 13 -4.92 -1.23 -4.97
C ALA A 13 -5.46 -1.52 -3.55
N THR A 14 -6.09 -2.66 -3.27
CA THR A 14 -6.58 -3.04 -1.92
C THR A 14 -5.75 -4.16 -1.28
N ALA A 15 -5.05 -4.99 -2.08
CA ALA A 15 -4.21 -6.08 -1.56
C ALA A 15 -3.11 -5.62 -0.57
N TRP A 16 -2.58 -4.41 -0.74
CA TRP A 16 -1.60 -3.80 0.17
C TRP A 16 -2.11 -3.61 1.60
N PHE A 17 -3.43 -3.60 1.80
CA PHE A 17 -4.05 -3.42 3.09
C PHE A 17 -4.33 -4.77 3.77
N TRP A 18 -4.79 -5.75 3.00
CA TRP A 18 -5.22 -7.06 3.50
C TRP A 18 -4.04 -7.96 3.87
N VAL A 19 -3.03 -8.07 3.00
CA VAL A 19 -1.93 -9.03 3.21
C VAL A 19 -1.05 -8.62 4.41
N PRO A 20 -0.54 -7.38 4.51
CA PRO A 20 0.21 -6.97 5.69
C PRO A 20 -0.65 -6.93 6.94
N GLY A 21 -1.94 -6.60 6.79
CA GLY A 21 -2.89 -6.59 7.89
C GLY A 21 -3.05 -7.94 8.52
N LEU A 22 -3.40 -8.96 7.73
CA LEU A 22 -3.53 -10.34 8.20
C LEU A 22 -2.23 -10.85 8.84
N PHE A 23 -1.08 -10.53 8.25
CA PHE A 23 0.21 -10.95 8.79
C PHE A 23 0.51 -10.30 10.15
N ILE A 24 0.36 -8.98 10.26
CA ILE A 24 0.60 -8.24 11.51
C ILE A 24 -0.40 -8.66 12.59
N THR A 25 -1.68 -8.83 12.25
CA THR A 25 -2.70 -9.23 13.22
C THR A 25 -2.50 -10.67 13.67
N PHE A 26 -2.05 -11.55 12.77
CA PHE A 26 -1.65 -12.91 13.12
C PHE A 26 -0.48 -12.91 14.10
N LEU A 27 0.58 -12.13 13.83
CA LEU A 27 1.71 -12.00 14.75
C LEU A 27 1.29 -11.44 16.11
N LEU A 28 0.46 -10.40 16.14
CA LEU A 28 -0.02 -9.80 17.38
C LEU A 28 -0.86 -10.79 18.19
N ALA A 29 -1.79 -11.48 17.55
CA ALA A 29 -2.64 -12.46 18.22
C ALA A 29 -1.80 -13.61 18.79
N ASN A 30 -0.82 -14.11 18.04
CA ASN A 30 0.04 -15.21 18.50
C ASN A 30 1.08 -14.78 19.54
N SER A 31 1.45 -13.50 19.61
CA SER A 31 2.40 -13.01 20.63
C SER A 31 1.95 -13.28 22.07
N VAL A 32 0.62 -13.34 22.30
CA VAL A 32 0.02 -13.58 23.61
C VAL A 32 -0.18 -15.07 23.87
N LEU A 33 -0.22 -15.91 22.83
CA LEU A 33 -0.48 -17.34 22.94
C LEU A 33 0.54 -18.06 23.83
N GLY A 34 1.83 -17.68 23.75
CA GLY A 34 2.88 -18.27 24.59
C GLY A 34 2.68 -18.01 26.08
N ALA A 35 2.21 -16.81 26.45
CA ALA A 35 1.88 -16.49 27.85
C ALA A 35 0.67 -17.29 28.34
N ARG A 36 -0.36 -17.41 27.49
CA ARG A 36 -1.59 -18.16 27.77
C ARG A 36 -1.35 -19.66 27.96
N LEU A 37 -0.48 -20.24 27.15
CA LEU A 37 -0.07 -21.64 27.31
C LEU A 37 0.68 -21.87 28.63
N ARG A 38 1.50 -20.91 29.07
CA ARG A 38 2.20 -20.98 30.37
C ARG A 38 1.27 -20.83 31.57
N GLU A 39 0.17 -20.10 31.42
CA GLU A 39 -0.87 -19.93 32.45
C GLU A 39 -1.79 -21.16 32.59
N GLY A 40 -1.57 -22.23 31.80
CA GLY A 40 -2.31 -23.48 31.92
C GLY A 40 -3.62 -23.51 31.14
N GLN A 41 -3.90 -22.51 30.30
CA GLN A 41 -5.13 -22.43 29.49
C GLN A 41 -5.25 -23.52 28.41
N TRP A 42 -4.29 -24.46 28.33
CA TRP A 42 -4.40 -25.62 27.43
C TRP A 42 -5.44 -26.65 27.89
N HIS A 43 -5.84 -26.62 29.17
CA HIS A 43 -6.80 -27.58 29.75
C HIS A 43 -8.20 -27.48 29.13
N ASP A 44 -8.57 -26.33 28.54
CA ASP A 44 -9.78 -26.16 27.74
C ASP A 44 -9.44 -25.68 26.32
N PRO A 45 -9.24 -26.61 25.37
CA PRO A 45 -8.81 -26.26 24.01
C PRO A 45 -9.89 -25.50 23.23
N VAL A 46 -11.17 -25.67 23.57
CA VAL A 46 -12.28 -24.99 22.89
C VAL A 46 -12.30 -23.52 23.31
N ASN A 47 -12.18 -23.25 24.61
CA ASN A 47 -12.09 -21.88 25.13
C ASN A 47 -10.82 -21.17 24.64
N LEU A 48 -9.68 -21.87 24.62
CA LEU A 48 -8.41 -21.35 24.11
C LEU A 48 -8.51 -20.96 22.62
N THR A 49 -9.04 -21.85 21.78
CA THR A 49 -9.17 -21.59 20.34
C THR A 49 -10.17 -20.46 20.07
N GLY A 50 -11.34 -20.49 20.73
CA GLY A 50 -12.37 -19.49 20.55
C GLY A 50 -11.91 -18.09 20.96
N SER A 51 -11.34 -17.97 22.15
CA SER A 51 -10.75 -16.70 22.61
C SER A 51 -9.59 -16.23 21.72
N GLN A 52 -8.77 -17.13 21.17
CA GLN A 52 -7.72 -16.77 20.21
C GLN A 52 -8.29 -16.19 18.91
N THR A 53 -9.38 -16.76 18.39
CA THR A 53 -10.11 -16.22 17.24
C THR A 53 -10.67 -14.83 17.53
N ILE A 54 -11.21 -14.61 18.73
CA ILE A 54 -11.70 -13.28 19.14
C ILE A 54 -10.54 -12.28 19.24
N ILE A 55 -9.39 -12.67 19.79
CA ILE A 55 -8.20 -11.80 19.86
C ILE A 55 -7.73 -11.43 18.45
N PHE A 56 -7.69 -12.39 17.54
CA PHE A 56 -7.35 -12.15 16.14
C PHE A 56 -8.33 -11.16 15.48
N GLY A 57 -9.64 -11.39 15.63
CA GLY A 57 -10.67 -10.50 15.08
C GLY A 57 -10.60 -9.09 15.67
N TRP A 58 -10.32 -8.98 16.97
CA TRP A 58 -10.11 -7.71 17.65
C TRP A 58 -8.90 -6.95 17.10
N CYS A 59 -7.73 -7.61 17.01
CA CYS A 59 -6.53 -7.01 16.42
C CYS A 59 -6.79 -6.58 14.97
N PHE A 60 -7.50 -7.40 14.20
CA PHE A 60 -7.87 -7.10 12.82
C PHE A 60 -8.80 -5.89 12.71
N LEU A 61 -9.75 -5.74 13.63
CA LEU A 61 -10.61 -4.56 13.67
C LEU A 61 -9.82 -3.29 13.99
N VAL A 62 -8.87 -3.35 14.93
CA VAL A 62 -7.98 -2.20 15.21
C VAL A 62 -7.13 -1.84 13.98
N TRP A 63 -6.67 -2.84 13.21
CA TRP A 63 -5.99 -2.63 11.94
C TRP A 63 -6.87 -1.91 10.91
N LEU A 64 -8.13 -2.33 10.73
CA LEU A 64 -9.10 -1.67 9.85
C LEU A 64 -9.29 -0.20 10.23
N VAL A 65 -9.48 0.07 11.53
CA VAL A 65 -9.67 1.44 12.05
C VAL A 65 -8.42 2.30 11.76
N ALA A 66 -7.23 1.79 12.03
CA ALA A 66 -5.98 2.51 11.78
C ALA A 66 -5.80 2.82 10.28
N ALA A 67 -6.09 1.87 9.40
CA ALA A 67 -5.97 2.09 7.96
C ALA A 67 -7.00 3.07 7.42
N TYR A 68 -8.24 3.01 7.90
CA TYR A 68 -9.25 3.99 7.58
C TYR A 68 -8.81 5.40 8.02
N ALA A 69 -8.32 5.54 9.25
CA ALA A 69 -7.85 6.83 9.78
C ALA A 69 -6.70 7.42 8.96
N VAL A 70 -5.78 6.58 8.47
CA VAL A 70 -4.63 7.02 7.65
C VAL A 70 -5.05 7.45 6.24
N GLN A 71 -6.11 6.86 5.67
CA GLN A 71 -6.62 7.21 4.35
C GLN A 71 -7.35 8.57 4.33
N THR A 72 -8.00 8.96 5.44
CA THR A 72 -8.74 10.22 5.51
C THR A 72 -7.82 11.44 5.37
N HIS A 73 -7.96 12.27 4.34
CA HIS A 73 -7.01 13.37 4.09
C HIS A 73 -7.26 14.65 4.91
N TYR A 74 -8.49 14.86 5.40
CA TYR A 74 -8.94 16.15 5.97
C TYR A 74 -8.58 16.39 7.44
N VAL A 75 -8.08 15.38 8.15
CA VAL A 75 -7.91 15.42 9.60
C VAL A 75 -6.42 15.53 9.97
N PRO A 76 -6.03 16.37 10.95
CA PRO A 76 -4.64 16.46 11.40
C PRO A 76 -4.14 15.13 12.00
N ARG A 77 -2.84 14.87 11.86
CA ARG A 77 -2.22 13.57 12.20
C ARG A 77 -2.41 13.18 13.66
N TRP A 78 -2.29 14.14 14.57
CA TRP A 78 -2.43 13.89 16.01
C TRP A 78 -3.87 13.48 16.36
N LEU A 79 -4.87 14.07 15.70
CA LEU A 79 -6.28 13.76 15.92
C LEU A 79 -6.65 12.40 15.34
N LYS A 80 -6.05 11.99 14.22
CA LYS A 80 -6.18 10.62 13.69
C LYS A 80 -5.62 9.57 14.64
N LEU A 81 -4.44 9.84 15.20
CA LEU A 81 -3.84 8.97 16.21
C LEU A 81 -4.75 8.88 17.43
N ALA A 82 -5.13 10.02 18.01
CA ALA A 82 -6.02 10.07 19.18
C ALA A 82 -7.35 9.34 18.92
N GLY A 83 -7.98 9.58 17.77
CA GLY A 83 -9.21 8.89 17.36
C GLY A 83 -9.03 7.38 17.22
N THR A 84 -7.92 6.94 16.59
CA THR A 84 -7.59 5.51 16.47
C THR A 84 -7.41 4.86 17.84
N LEU A 85 -6.70 5.53 18.76
CA LEU A 85 -6.49 5.04 20.13
C LEU A 85 -7.80 4.96 20.92
N CYS A 86 -8.64 5.98 20.83
CA CYS A 86 -9.96 5.98 21.47
C CYS A 86 -10.84 4.84 20.95
N ILE A 87 -10.92 4.66 19.62
CA ILE A 87 -11.70 3.58 19.02
C ILE A 87 -11.11 2.22 19.39
N ALA A 88 -9.79 2.05 19.38
CA ALA A 88 -9.13 0.80 19.79
C ALA A 88 -9.43 0.44 21.26
N ALA A 89 -9.45 1.44 22.15
CA ALA A 89 -9.86 1.26 23.54
C ALA A 89 -11.33 0.82 23.65
N MET A 90 -12.24 1.51 22.97
CA MET A 90 -13.67 1.15 22.95
C MET A 90 -13.92 -0.25 22.39
N VAL A 91 -13.24 -0.59 21.29
CA VAL A 91 -13.31 -1.90 20.63
C VAL A 91 -12.79 -3.00 21.55
N SER A 92 -11.71 -2.75 22.30
CA SER A 92 -11.19 -3.68 23.33
C SER A 92 -12.22 -3.98 24.42
N VAL A 93 -12.90 -2.93 24.92
CA VAL A 93 -13.96 -3.08 25.91
C VAL A 93 -15.16 -3.82 25.33
N ALA A 94 -15.61 -3.46 24.14
CA ALA A 94 -16.75 -4.10 23.48
C ALA A 94 -16.50 -5.60 23.26
N PHE A 95 -15.33 -5.97 22.72
CA PHE A 95 -14.96 -7.37 22.49
C PHE A 95 -14.92 -8.19 23.78
N TYR A 96 -14.52 -7.59 24.90
CA TYR A 96 -14.57 -8.27 26.20
C TYR A 96 -16.00 -8.60 26.63
N TYR A 97 -16.94 -7.65 26.51
CA TYR A 97 -18.33 -7.87 26.91
C TYR A 97 -19.14 -8.73 25.93
N LEU A 98 -18.72 -8.77 24.65
CA LEU A 98 -19.33 -9.62 23.62
C LEU A 98 -18.75 -11.04 23.60
N SER A 99 -17.57 -11.26 24.16
CA SER A 99 -16.91 -12.57 24.17
C SER A 99 -17.61 -13.53 25.14
N PRO A 100 -18.09 -14.70 24.67
CA PRO A 100 -18.58 -15.75 25.56
C PRO A 100 -17.43 -16.53 26.24
N PHE A 101 -16.18 -16.31 25.84
CA PHE A 101 -15.01 -17.05 26.31
C PHE A 101 -14.38 -16.39 27.53
N GLU A 102 -14.19 -17.18 28.59
CA GLU A 102 -13.69 -16.70 29.88
C GLU A 102 -12.18 -16.39 29.89
N ASP A 103 -11.42 -17.01 28.98
CA ASP A 103 -9.96 -16.87 28.87
C ASP A 103 -9.52 -15.69 27.98
N PHE A 104 -10.45 -14.87 27.51
CA PHE A 104 -10.14 -13.71 26.66
C PHE A 104 -9.16 -12.69 27.31
N PRO A 105 -9.16 -12.49 28.64
CA PRO A 105 -8.04 -11.88 29.38
C PRO A 105 -7.08 -12.93 29.99
N LEU A 106 -5.76 -12.65 29.93
CA LEU A 106 -4.70 -13.45 30.58
C LEU A 106 -4.95 -13.68 32.08
N ALA A 107 -5.43 -12.65 32.78
CA ALA A 107 -5.81 -12.73 34.18
C ALA A 107 -7.31 -12.49 34.36
N PRO A 108 -7.99 -13.18 35.29
CA PRO A 108 -9.42 -12.98 35.53
C PRO A 108 -9.71 -11.52 35.91
N ILE A 109 -10.59 -10.87 35.15
CA ILE A 109 -11.02 -9.47 35.37
C ILE A 109 -12.25 -9.40 36.27
N ARG A 110 -13.07 -10.47 36.31
CA ARG A 110 -14.37 -10.52 37.02
C ARG A 110 -14.30 -10.15 38.50
N GLN A 111 -13.15 -10.37 39.16
CA GLN A 111 -12.98 -10.09 40.59
C GLN A 111 -12.44 -8.67 40.88
N GLN A 112 -12.14 -7.88 39.86
CA GLN A 112 -11.59 -6.54 40.02
C GLN A 112 -12.70 -5.48 40.03
N PRO A 113 -12.52 -4.35 40.77
CA PRO A 113 -13.46 -3.23 40.71
C PRO A 113 -13.57 -2.71 39.27
N LEU A 114 -14.80 -2.35 38.86
CA LEU A 114 -15.15 -2.01 37.48
C LEU A 114 -14.21 -0.97 36.85
N GLY A 115 -13.76 0.03 37.63
CA GLY A 115 -12.80 1.03 37.16
C GLY A 115 -11.43 0.45 36.78
N ARG A 116 -10.89 -0.50 37.56
CA ARG A 116 -9.61 -1.18 37.23
C ARG A 116 -9.77 -2.08 36.02
N ALA A 117 -10.90 -2.78 35.90
CA ALA A 117 -11.24 -3.61 34.76
C ALA A 117 -11.27 -2.78 33.46
N LEU A 118 -12.01 -1.68 33.45
CA LEU A 118 -12.12 -0.77 32.30
C LEU A 118 -10.78 -0.12 31.95
N PHE A 119 -9.99 0.29 32.94
CA PHE A 119 -8.66 0.85 32.72
C PHE A 119 -7.74 -0.16 32.04
N ARG A 120 -7.72 -1.41 32.53
CA ARG A 120 -6.88 -2.48 31.97
C ARG A 120 -7.28 -2.87 30.55
N LEU A 121 -8.59 -2.96 30.29
CA LEU A 121 -9.14 -3.25 28.96
C LEU A 121 -8.83 -2.12 27.97
N SER A 122 -9.01 -0.87 28.40
CA SER A 122 -8.68 0.32 27.60
C SER A 122 -7.18 0.40 27.32
N TYR A 123 -6.34 0.21 28.33
CA TYR A 123 -4.88 0.21 28.20
C TYR A 123 -4.39 -0.82 27.18
N ARG A 124 -4.95 -2.05 27.20
CA ARG A 124 -4.66 -3.09 26.21
C ARG A 124 -5.02 -2.64 24.78
N GLY A 125 -6.19 -2.02 24.60
CA GLY A 125 -6.61 -1.43 23.32
C GLY A 125 -5.68 -0.32 22.82
N VAL A 126 -5.30 0.58 23.73
CA VAL A 126 -4.37 1.67 23.42
C VAL A 126 -3.00 1.13 23.03
N LEU A 127 -2.46 0.14 23.75
CA LEU A 127 -1.17 -0.49 23.41
C LEU A 127 -1.16 -1.06 21.99
N VAL A 128 -2.20 -1.80 21.62
CA VAL A 128 -2.33 -2.34 20.26
C VAL A 128 -2.47 -1.21 19.25
N GLY A 129 -3.27 -0.18 19.55
CA GLY A 129 -3.38 1.00 18.69
C GLY A 129 -2.05 1.74 18.48
N ILE A 130 -1.25 1.91 19.54
CA ILE A 130 0.09 2.53 19.49
C ILE A 130 1.04 1.71 18.62
N PHE A 131 0.95 0.38 18.65
CA PHE A 131 1.81 -0.46 17.82
C PHE A 131 1.35 -0.50 16.36
N VAL A 132 0.04 -0.62 16.13
CA VAL A 132 -0.55 -0.81 14.79
C VAL A 132 -0.54 0.50 13.98
N TYR A 133 -0.88 1.63 14.59
CA TYR A 133 -1.03 2.89 13.86
C TYR A 133 0.26 3.34 13.13
N PRO A 134 1.46 3.35 13.76
CA PRO A 134 2.70 3.68 13.08
C PRO A 134 2.99 2.73 11.91
N VAL A 135 2.80 1.42 12.09
CA VAL A 135 3.03 0.42 11.04
C VAL A 135 2.18 0.72 9.82
N VAL A 136 0.88 0.95 10.02
CA VAL A 136 -0.06 1.31 8.96
C VAL A 136 0.32 2.63 8.30
N TYR A 137 0.72 3.63 9.09
CA TYR A 137 1.16 4.92 8.59
C TYR A 137 2.38 4.80 7.68
N TYR A 138 3.40 4.05 8.09
CA TYR A 138 4.61 3.82 7.29
C TYR A 138 4.31 3.07 5.99
N LEU A 139 3.47 2.03 6.04
CA LEU A 139 3.05 1.29 4.85
C LEU A 139 2.32 2.20 3.85
N ALA A 140 1.41 3.03 4.33
CA ALA A 140 0.69 3.98 3.49
C ALA A 140 1.62 5.04 2.88
N ALA A 141 2.58 5.56 3.66
CA ALA A 141 3.57 6.52 3.18
C ALA A 141 4.50 5.91 2.12
N ALA A 142 5.03 4.71 2.37
CA ALA A 142 5.88 3.99 1.42
C ALA A 142 5.16 3.73 0.09
N ARG A 143 3.87 3.39 0.14
CA ARG A 143 3.05 3.22 -1.06
C ARG A 143 2.85 4.53 -1.82
N LYS A 144 2.56 5.64 -1.12
CA LYS A 144 2.41 6.95 -1.76
C LYS A 144 3.68 7.34 -2.51
N LEU A 145 4.84 7.14 -1.88
CA LEU A 145 6.15 7.34 -2.50
C LEU A 145 6.37 6.43 -3.72
N ALA A 146 6.04 5.15 -3.62
CA ALA A 146 6.17 4.23 -4.75
C ALA A 146 5.25 4.61 -5.93
N ALA A 147 4.02 5.04 -5.64
CA ALA A 147 3.08 5.50 -6.65
C ALA A 147 3.53 6.81 -7.32
N GLU A 148 4.13 7.73 -6.56
CA GLU A 148 4.72 8.96 -7.09
C GLU A 148 5.94 8.65 -7.98
N LYS A 149 6.85 7.77 -7.55
CA LYS A 149 7.98 7.33 -8.37
C LYS A 149 7.52 6.73 -9.71
N LEU A 150 6.52 5.85 -9.67
CA LEU A 150 5.94 5.27 -10.90
C LEU A 150 5.34 6.34 -11.83
N LYS A 151 4.73 7.40 -11.28
CA LYS A 151 4.21 8.52 -12.09
C LYS A 151 5.35 9.30 -12.74
N VAL A 152 6.42 9.58 -12.00
CA VAL A 152 7.61 10.26 -12.53
C VAL A 152 8.25 9.43 -13.63
N GLU A 153 8.48 8.14 -13.41
CA GLU A 153 9.05 7.23 -14.44
C GLU A 153 8.19 7.18 -15.71
N LYS A 154 6.85 7.19 -15.58
CA LYS A 154 5.95 7.25 -16.74
C LYS A 154 6.07 8.55 -17.50
N GLN A 155 6.18 9.68 -16.79
CA GLN A 155 6.37 11.00 -17.40
C GLN A 155 7.73 11.10 -18.11
N GLU A 156 8.79 10.56 -17.50
CA GLU A 156 10.12 10.50 -18.10
C GLU A 156 10.14 9.65 -19.37
N ARG A 157 9.51 8.46 -19.33
CA ARG A 157 9.39 7.61 -20.53
C ARG A 157 8.62 8.30 -21.66
N ALA A 158 7.54 9.01 -21.35
CA ALA A 158 6.79 9.78 -22.34
C ALA A 158 7.65 10.90 -22.95
N LEU A 159 8.44 11.60 -22.13
CA LEU A 159 9.39 12.61 -22.60
C LEU A 159 10.49 12.02 -23.50
N LEU A 160 11.03 10.86 -23.13
CA LEU A 160 12.04 10.18 -23.94
C LEU A 160 11.47 9.72 -25.30
N GLN A 161 10.22 9.24 -25.33
CA GLN A 161 9.55 8.88 -26.58
C GLN A 161 9.39 10.10 -27.51
N ILE A 162 8.97 11.25 -26.98
CA ILE A 162 8.85 12.49 -27.76
C ILE A 162 10.22 12.95 -28.29
N ARG A 163 11.29 12.80 -27.50
CA ARG A 163 12.65 13.14 -27.94
C ARG A 163 13.14 12.19 -29.02
N ALA A 164 12.87 10.88 -28.89
CA ALA A 164 13.25 9.88 -29.87
C ALA A 164 12.57 10.13 -31.22
N THR A 165 11.25 10.35 -31.24
CA THR A 165 10.53 10.65 -32.48
C THR A 165 11.00 11.94 -33.13
N ARG A 166 11.34 12.97 -32.35
CA ARG A 166 11.92 14.21 -32.87
C ARG A 166 13.31 13.98 -33.48
N LEU A 167 14.13 13.14 -32.86
CA LEU A 167 15.46 12.78 -33.39
C LEU A 167 15.35 11.98 -34.68
N GLU A 168 14.43 11.02 -34.76
CA GLU A 168 14.16 10.26 -35.99
C GLU A 168 13.71 11.17 -37.13
N ALA A 169 12.82 12.13 -36.86
CA ALA A 169 12.39 13.10 -37.86
C ALA A 169 13.57 13.97 -38.38
N LEU A 170 14.44 14.44 -37.48
CA LEU A 170 15.63 15.21 -37.86
C LEU A 170 16.64 14.38 -38.65
N LEU A 171 16.82 13.10 -38.29
CA LEU A 171 17.69 12.19 -39.03
C LEU A 171 17.14 11.97 -40.45
N ALA A 172 15.84 11.71 -40.60
CA ALA A 172 15.20 11.55 -41.89
C ALA A 172 15.33 12.80 -42.79
N GLU A 173 15.21 13.99 -42.21
CA GLU A 173 15.41 15.25 -42.92
C GLU A 173 16.86 15.40 -43.41
N ARG A 174 17.83 15.06 -42.55
CA ARG A 174 19.26 15.12 -42.91
C ARG A 174 19.66 14.08 -43.96
N THR A 175 19.12 12.86 -43.88
CA THR A 175 19.39 11.83 -44.90
C THR A 175 18.82 12.23 -46.25
N ALA A 176 17.59 12.75 -46.28
CA ALA A 176 16.98 13.25 -47.52
C ALA A 176 17.77 14.42 -48.13
N ALA A 177 18.28 15.34 -47.30
CA ALA A 177 19.14 16.42 -47.76
C ALA A 177 20.47 15.92 -48.37
N LEU A 178 21.08 14.90 -47.77
CA LEU A 178 22.32 14.28 -48.28
C LEU A 178 22.10 13.51 -49.58
N GLU A 179 20.98 12.79 -49.71
CA GLU A 179 20.60 12.13 -50.95
C GLU A 179 20.38 13.14 -52.08
N LYS A 180 19.76 14.29 -51.78
CA LYS A 180 19.59 15.35 -52.77
C LYS A 180 20.92 15.95 -53.21
N THR A 181 21.82 16.26 -52.28
CA THR A 181 23.13 16.84 -52.63
C THR A 181 24.02 15.86 -53.40
N THR A 182 23.95 14.56 -53.09
CA THR A 182 24.67 13.53 -53.84
C THR A 182 24.14 13.39 -55.26
N ALA A 183 22.81 13.40 -55.45
CA ALA A 183 22.20 13.40 -56.78
C ALA A 183 22.58 14.64 -57.62
N GLU A 184 22.59 15.83 -57.01
CA GLU A 184 23.04 17.07 -57.68
C GLU A 184 24.52 16.99 -58.09
N LEU A 185 25.37 16.41 -57.24
CA LEU A 185 26.80 16.19 -57.52
C LEU A 185 27.03 15.21 -58.67
N GLU A 186 26.25 14.14 -58.75
CA GLU A 186 26.31 13.17 -59.86
C GLU A 186 25.88 13.80 -61.18
N GLN A 187 24.79 14.58 -61.19
CA GLN A 187 24.34 15.31 -62.37
C GLN A 187 25.40 16.31 -62.85
N ALA A 188 25.99 17.08 -61.93
CA ALA A 188 27.07 18.01 -62.26
C ALA A 188 28.29 17.27 -62.86
N ARG A 189 28.62 16.08 -62.34
CA ARG A 189 29.69 15.22 -62.88
C ARG A 189 29.40 14.72 -64.29
N GLN A 190 28.16 14.29 -64.56
CA GLN A 190 27.74 13.83 -65.88
C GLN A 190 27.80 14.98 -66.90
N GLN A 191 27.28 16.16 -66.55
CA GLN A 191 27.36 17.35 -67.40
C GLN A 191 28.81 17.76 -67.70
N LEU A 192 29.70 17.68 -66.71
CA LEU A 192 31.13 17.92 -66.91
C LEU A 192 31.78 16.89 -67.85
N ALA A 193 31.39 15.62 -67.75
CA ALA A 193 31.88 14.57 -68.63
C ALA A 193 31.40 14.77 -70.07
N GLU A 194 30.13 15.13 -70.27
CA GLU A 194 29.56 15.45 -71.59
C GLU A 194 30.21 16.68 -72.22
N ASN A 195 30.38 17.76 -71.45
CA ASN A 195 31.06 18.97 -71.95
C ASN A 195 32.52 18.69 -72.32
N ASN A 196 33.24 17.89 -71.54
CA ASN A 196 34.63 17.52 -71.85
C ASN A 196 34.75 16.56 -73.05
N ALA A 197 33.74 15.73 -73.31
CA ALA A 197 33.68 14.89 -74.51
C ALA A 197 33.38 15.71 -75.76
N SER A 198 32.48 16.69 -75.66
CA SER A 198 32.13 17.64 -76.73
C SER A 198 33.32 18.53 -77.13
N ASN A 199 34.12 18.99 -76.17
CA ASN A 199 35.28 19.86 -76.43
C ASN A 199 36.50 19.14 -77.05
N LYS A 200 36.44 17.81 -77.22
CA LYS A 200 37.52 16.98 -77.80
C LYS A 200 37.24 16.53 -79.25
N SER A 201 36.06 16.81 -79.81
CA SER A 201 35.74 16.60 -81.23
C SER A 201 35.90 17.88 -82.03
#